data_AF-A0A0R2B9W5-F1
#
_entry.id   AF-A0A0R2B9W5-F1
#
_cell.length_a   1.000
_cell.length_b   1.000
_cell.length_c   1.000
_cell.angle_alpha   90.00
_cell.angle_beta   90.00
_cell.angle_gamma   90.00
#
_symmetry.space_group_name_H-M   'P 1'
#
loop_
_entity.id
_entity.type
_entity.pdbx_description
1 polymer ?
#
loop_
_entity_poly.entity_id
_entity_poly.type
_entity_poly.pdbx_seq_one_letter_code
_entity_poly.pdbx_strand_id
1 'polypeptide(L)' 'MQDTSSNLLTTIKNAYRHNWVIQLQFNRNGSVTGMVNTYTDDGHFYLTHDGDVKEFQLDELRGVQVVNEKWWTN' A
#
# COMPACT_ATOMS: atom_id res chain seq x y z
N MET A 1 5.29 -1.01 -20.42
CA MET A 1 4.89 -1.43 -19.06
C MET A 1 5.23 -0.38 -18.00
N GLN A 2 5.45 0.90 -18.38
CA GLN A 2 6.02 1.92 -17.50
C GLN A 2 4.98 2.67 -16.64
N ASP A 3 3.68 2.44 -16.85
CA ASP A 3 2.62 3.21 -16.18
C ASP A 3 2.05 2.57 -14.92
N THR A 4 2.04 1.23 -14.82
CA THR A 4 1.39 0.56 -13.67
C THR A 4 2.22 0.70 -12.40
N SER A 5 3.51 0.35 -12.41
CA SER A 5 4.37 0.39 -11.21
C SER A 5 4.55 1.81 -10.66
N SER A 6 4.61 2.81 -11.55
CA SER A 6 4.67 4.23 -11.16
C SER A 6 3.39 4.66 -10.43
N ASN A 7 2.23 4.18 -10.88
CA ASN A 7 0.94 4.47 -10.26
C ASN A 7 0.79 3.78 -8.89
N LEU A 8 1.26 2.54 -8.74
CA LEU A 8 1.27 1.82 -7.46
C LEU A 8 2.11 2.56 -6.41
N LEU A 9 3.36 2.90 -6.75
CA LEU A 9 4.25 3.62 -5.83
C LEU A 9 3.68 4.99 -5.43
N THR A 10 3.09 5.72 -6.38
CA THR A 10 2.45 7.00 -6.11
C THR A 10 1.30 6.84 -5.11
N THR A 11 0.47 5.80 -5.27
CA THR A 11 -0.64 5.52 -4.37
C THR A 11 -0.15 5.16 -2.96
N ILE A 12 0.90 4.33 -2.84
CA ILE A 12 1.51 3.97 -1.55
C ILE A 12 2.11 5.20 -0.85
N LYS A 13 2.83 6.06 -1.59
CA LYS A 13 3.39 7.31 -1.06
C LYS A 13 2.31 8.23 -0.51
N ASN A 14 1.20 8.37 -1.23
CA ASN A 14 0.06 9.17 -0.78
C ASN A 14 -0.61 8.54 0.45
N ALA A 15 -0.78 7.22 0.46
CA ALA A 15 -1.35 6.52 1.59
C ALA A 15 -0.52 6.68 2.87
N TYR A 16 0.81 6.63 2.78
CA TYR A 16 1.70 6.95 3.90
C TYR A 16 1.52 8.40 4.38
N ARG A 17 1.56 9.37 3.46
CA ARG A 17 1.49 10.80 3.81
C ARG A 17 0.17 11.21 4.45
N HIS A 18 -0.91 10.58 4.05
CA HIS A 18 -2.25 10.91 4.50
C HIS A 18 -2.85 9.89 5.46
N ASN A 19 -2.06 8.87 5.86
CA ASN A 19 -2.51 7.74 6.68
C ASN A 19 -3.77 7.07 6.14
N TRP A 20 -3.83 6.85 4.81
CA TRP A 20 -4.96 6.18 4.19
C TRP A 20 -4.91 4.67 4.44
N VAL A 21 -6.08 4.06 4.59
CA VAL A 21 -6.22 2.61 4.55
C VAL A 21 -6.25 2.20 3.09
N ILE A 22 -5.33 1.32 2.70
CA ILE A 22 -5.24 0.77 1.35
C ILE A 22 -5.44 -0.74 1.36
N GLN A 23 -5.91 -1.27 0.25
CA GLN A 23 -5.91 -2.69 -0.06
C GLN A 23 -4.86 -2.99 -1.13
N LEU A 24 -3.92 -3.86 -0.78
CA LEU A 24 -2.95 -4.46 -1.68
C LEU A 24 -3.61 -5.63 -2.41
N GLN A 25 -3.45 -5.69 -3.73
CA GLN A 25 -3.87 -6.82 -4.55
C GLN A 25 -2.63 -7.48 -5.11
N PHE A 26 -2.42 -8.76 -4.80
CA PHE A 26 -1.21 -9.47 -5.19
C PHE A 26 -1.31 -10.11 -6.58
N ASN A 27 -0.16 -10.34 -7.20
CA ASN A 27 -0.02 -11.12 -8.42
C ASN A 27 -0.45 -12.58 -8.21
N ARG A 28 -0.08 -13.14 -7.06
CA ARG A 28 -0.71 -14.37 -6.52
C ARG A 28 -2.09 -14.02 -5.98
N ASN A 29 -3.08 -14.89 -6.13
CA ASN A 29 -4.41 -14.64 -5.56
C ASN A 29 -4.32 -14.25 -4.07
N GLY A 30 -5.01 -13.18 -3.69
CA GLY A 30 -5.06 -12.68 -2.32
C GLY A 30 -5.08 -11.15 -2.26
N SER A 31 -5.46 -10.62 -1.11
CA SER A 31 -5.38 -9.20 -0.80
C SER A 31 -5.07 -8.99 0.69
N VAL A 32 -4.46 -7.86 1.00
CA VAL A 32 -4.18 -7.40 2.37
C VAL A 32 -4.65 -5.97 2.49
N THR A 33 -5.38 -5.65 3.56
CA THR A 33 -5.83 -4.29 3.85
C THR A 33 -5.12 -3.75 5.08
N GLY A 34 -4.59 -2.53 5.00
CA GLY A 34 -3.93 -1.90 6.13
C GLY A 34 -3.42 -0.50 5.84
N MET A 35 -2.59 0.01 6.75
CA MET A 35 -2.01 1.35 6.68
C MET A 35 -0.51 1.28 6.44
N VAL A 36 -0.02 2.14 5.56
CA VAL A 36 1.42 2.21 5.24
C VAL A 36 2.17 2.95 6.35
N ASN A 37 3.18 2.31 6.92
CA ASN A 37 4.03 2.89 7.97
C ASN A 37 5.26 3.61 7.40
N THR A 38 5.86 3.07 6.33
CA THR A 38 7.01 3.65 5.64
C THR A 38 7.20 2.99 4.26
N TYR A 39 8.00 3.62 3.41
CA TYR A 39 8.40 3.11 2.10
C TYR A 39 9.88 3.44 1.83
N THR A 40 10.51 2.66 0.96
CA THR A 40 11.89 2.84 0.52
C THR A 40 11.94 3.13 -0.99
N ASP A 41 13.06 3.68 -1.46
CA ASP A 41 13.24 4.02 -2.88
C ASP A 41 13.45 2.79 -3.78
N ASP A 42 13.81 1.64 -3.20
CA ASP A 42 13.97 0.37 -3.91
C ASP A 42 12.66 -0.42 -4.07
N GLY A 43 11.54 0.12 -3.61
CA GLY A 43 10.20 -0.46 -3.82
C GLY A 43 9.70 -1.36 -2.69
N HIS A 44 10.40 -1.44 -1.57
CA HIS A 44 9.88 -2.04 -0.34
C HIS A 44 8.99 -1.06 0.43
N PHE A 45 8.02 -1.59 1.15
CA PHE A 45 7.20 -0.80 2.06
C PHE A 45 6.65 -1.68 3.19
N TYR A 46 6.32 -1.02 4.30
CA TYR A 46 5.82 -1.69 5.50
C TYR A 46 4.40 -1.25 5.76
N LEU A 47 3.52 -2.22 6.03
CA LEU A 47 2.10 -1.99 6.24
C LEU A 47 1.64 -2.69 7.52
N THR A 48 0.90 -1.96 8.36
CA THR A 48 0.24 -2.52 9.55
C THR A 48 -1.05 -3.21 9.12
N HIS A 49 -1.16 -4.51 9.44
CA HIS A 49 -2.33 -5.34 9.16
C HIS A 49 -2.46 -6.42 10.23
N ASP A 50 -3.68 -6.66 10.71
CA ASP A 50 -3.99 -7.63 11.78
C ASP A 50 -3.13 -7.48 13.05
N GLY A 51 -2.81 -6.24 13.41
CA GLY A 51 -2.03 -5.92 14.62
C GLY A 51 -0.53 -6.14 14.50
N ASP A 52 -0.03 -6.46 13.30
CA ASP A 52 1.40 -6.68 13.03
C ASP A 52 1.88 -5.81 11.87
N VAL A 53 3.19 -5.57 11.80
CA VAL A 53 3.83 -4.84 10.70
C VAL A 53 4.49 -5.83 9.76
N LYS A 54 4.07 -5.81 8.49
CA LYS A 54 4.62 -6.69 7.46
C LYS A 54 5.27 -5.89 6.35
N GLU A 55 6.35 -6.44 5.82
CA GLU A 55 7.06 -5.93 4.65
C GLU A 55 6.43 -6.49 3.36
N PHE A 56 6.38 -5.66 2.32
CA PHE A 56 5.88 -6.00 0.99
C PHE A 56 6.75 -5.34 -0.09
N GLN A 57 6.77 -5.94 -1.28
CA GLN A 57 7.45 -5.37 -2.44
C GLN A 57 6.43 -5.00 -3.53
N LEU A 58 6.71 -3.91 -4.26
CA LEU A 58 5.84 -3.43 -5.35
C LEU A 58 5.63 -4.46 -6.46
N ASP A 59 6.63 -5.29 -6.74
CA ASP A 59 6.59 -6.31 -7.80
C ASP A 59 5.73 -7.53 -7.44
N GLU A 60 5.36 -7.68 -6.17
CA GLU A 60 4.38 -8.67 -5.71
C GLU A 60 2.94 -8.25 -6.03
N LEU A 61 2.72 -6.99 -6.41
CA LEU A 61 1.41 -6.38 -6.56
C LEU A 61 0.95 -6.34 -8.03
N ARG A 62 -0.35 -6.59 -8.21
CA ARG A 62 -1.08 -6.26 -9.44
C ARG A 62 -1.84 -4.94 -9.33
N GLY A 63 -2.10 -4.47 -8.11
CA GLY A 63 -2.96 -3.32 -7.85
C GLY A 63 -2.89 -2.82 -6.41
N VAL A 64 -3.20 -1.54 -6.22
CA VAL A 64 -3.41 -0.90 -4.91
C VAL A 64 -4.68 -0.06 -5.01
N GLN A 65 -5.57 -0.21 -4.02
CA GLN A 65 -6.82 0.55 -3.94
C GLN A 65 -6.88 1.30 -2.61
N VAL A 66 -7.29 2.57 -2.64
CA VAL A 66 -7.62 3.31 -1.42
C VAL A 66 -9.00 2.85 -0.93
N VAL A 67 -9.05 2.36 0.31
CA VAL A 67 -10.28 1.86 0.96
C VAL A 67 -10.88 2.95 1.83
N ASN A 68 -10.04 3.71 2.55
CA ASN A 68 -10.49 4.83 3.36
C ASN A 68 -9.44 5.95 3.39
N GLU A 69 -9.84 7.15 2.96
CA GLU A 69 -8.99 8.35 2.98
C GLU A 69 -8.96 9.07 4.33
N LYS A 70 -9.85 8.71 5.25
CA LYS A 70 -9.98 9.40 6.55
C LYS A 70 -10.06 8.36 7.68
N TRP A 71 -8.98 8.22 8.42
CA TRP A 71 -9.00 7.50 9.71
C TRP A 71 -9.35 8.42 10.89
N TRP A 72 -9.22 9.75 10.71
CA TRP A 72 -9.77 10.74 11.64
C TRP A 72 -11.00 11.41 11.03
N THR A 73 -12.11 11.30 11.73
CA THR A 73 -13.27 12.18 11.56
C THR A 73 -13.58 12.74 12.94
N ASN A 74 -13.52 14.07 13.06
CA ASN A 74 -14.22 14.80 14.11
C ASN A 74 -15.72 14.72 13.87
#